data_AF-A0A8E0M7E0-F1
#
_entry.id   AF-A0A8E0M7E0-F1
#
_cell.length_a   1.000
_cell.length_b   1.000
_cell.length_c   1.000
_cell.angle_alpha   90.00
_cell.angle_beta   90.00
_cell.angle_gamma   90.00
#
_symmetry.space_group_name_H-M   'P 1'
#
loop_
_entity.id
_entity.type
_entity.pdbx_description
1 polymer ?
#
loop_
_entity_poly.entity_id
_entity_poly.type
_entity_poly.pdbx_seq_one_letter_code
_entity_poly.pdbx_strand_id
1 'polypeptide(L)' 'MTAFPKGFLWGGAVAAHQFEGGWQAGGKGVSIADVMTAGDNETKRRITDGVQSGENYPNHDAIDYYHRYHEDDQL' A
#
# COMPACT_ATOMS: atom_id res chain seq x y z
N MET A 1 -31.74 6.13 -23.44
CA MET A 1 -30.51 5.81 -22.69
C MET A 1 -30.34 6.86 -21.60
N THR A 2 -30.20 6.45 -20.35
CA THR A 2 -29.85 7.35 -19.23
C THR A 2 -28.33 7.43 -19.14
N ALA A 3 -27.78 8.63 -19.23
CA ALA A 3 -26.35 8.90 -19.06
C ALA A 3 -26.06 9.33 -17.60
N PHE A 4 -24.80 9.18 -17.17
CA PHE A 4 -24.35 9.74 -15.90
C PHE A 4 -24.52 11.28 -15.87
N PRO A 5 -24.72 11.87 -14.68
CA PRO A 5 -24.80 13.33 -14.54
C PRO A 5 -23.57 14.03 -15.14
N LYS A 6 -23.78 15.22 -15.71
CA LYS A 6 -22.66 16.09 -16.07
C LYS A 6 -21.85 16.41 -14.82
N GLY A 7 -20.53 16.27 -14.91
CA GLY A 7 -19.63 16.49 -13.77
C GLY A 7 -19.50 15.31 -12.80
N PHE A 8 -19.94 14.12 -13.20
CA PHE A 8 -19.64 12.91 -12.43
C PHE A 8 -18.11 12.70 -12.32
N LEU A 9 -17.61 12.55 -11.11
CA LEU A 9 -16.18 12.42 -10.81
C LEU A 9 -15.75 10.96 -10.94
N TRP A 10 -15.32 10.58 -12.14
CA TRP A 10 -14.62 9.32 -12.36
C TRP A 10 -13.19 9.43 -11.82
N GLY A 11 -12.71 8.37 -11.19
CA GLY A 11 -11.35 8.32 -10.67
C GLY A 11 -10.98 6.92 -10.18
N GLY A 12 -9.77 6.82 -9.63
CA GLY A 12 -9.26 5.62 -8.96
C GLY A 12 -9.15 5.82 -7.45
N ALA A 13 -9.07 4.72 -6.71
CA ALA A 13 -8.89 4.74 -5.27
C ALA A 13 -7.81 3.73 -4.85
N VAL A 14 -6.95 4.15 -3.93
CA VAL A 14 -5.87 3.37 -3.33
C VAL A 14 -5.71 3.77 -1.86
N ALA A 15 -4.93 3.00 -1.09
CA ALA A 15 -4.58 3.34 0.29
C ALA A 15 -3.07 3.26 0.49
N ALA A 16 -2.48 4.32 1.07
CA ALA A 16 -1.04 4.51 1.29
C ALA A 16 -0.23 3.23 1.52
N HIS A 17 -0.49 2.51 2.61
CA HIS A 17 0.26 1.32 3.00
C HIS A 17 0.24 0.17 1.98
N GLN A 18 -0.72 0.14 1.05
CA GLN A 18 -0.83 -0.92 0.04
C GLN A 18 0.00 -0.64 -1.21
N PHE A 19 0.43 0.61 -1.43
CA PHE A 19 1.03 1.00 -2.70
C PHE A 19 2.26 1.93 -2.58
N GLU A 20 2.34 2.79 -1.56
CA GLU A 20 3.46 3.73 -1.39
C GLU A 20 4.81 3.01 -1.24
N GLY A 21 4.91 2.06 -0.32
CA GLY A 21 6.22 1.51 0.08
C GLY A 21 7.00 2.54 0.90
N GLY A 22 8.32 2.58 0.74
CA GLY A 22 9.16 3.59 1.41
C GLY A 22 8.96 3.64 2.93
N TRP A 23 8.68 2.51 3.57
CA TRP A 23 8.04 2.48 4.89
C TRP A 23 8.84 3.11 6.05
N GLN A 24 10.14 3.31 5.89
CA GLN A 24 11.04 4.03 6.80
C GLN A 24 11.69 5.27 6.18
N ALA A 25 11.32 5.63 4.95
CA ALA A 25 11.81 6.84 4.30
C ALA A 25 11.15 8.09 4.91
N GLY A 26 11.79 9.25 4.74
CA GLY A 26 11.18 10.55 5.05
C GLY A 26 10.79 10.78 6.52
N GLY A 27 11.29 9.96 7.45
CA GLY A 27 10.93 10.05 8.87
C GLY A 27 9.57 9.41 9.22
N LYS A 28 9.02 8.57 8.34
CA LYS A 28 7.78 7.81 8.62
C LYS A 28 7.98 6.87 9.81
N GLY A 29 7.01 6.87 10.73
CA GLY A 29 6.92 5.92 11.84
C GLY A 29 6.34 4.57 11.43
N VAL A 30 6.50 3.57 12.31
CA VAL A 30 5.94 2.23 12.11
C VAL A 30 4.42 2.27 12.27
N SER A 31 3.70 1.74 11.29
CA SER A 31 2.24 1.58 11.30
C SER A 31 1.83 0.14 11.63
N ILE A 32 0.53 -0.09 11.84
CA ILE A 32 0.00 -1.45 12.05
C ILE A 32 0.23 -2.37 10.84
N ALA A 33 0.30 -1.83 9.62
CA ALA A 33 0.51 -2.63 8.41
C ALA A 33 1.97 -3.11 8.30
N ASP A 34 2.91 -2.34 8.86
CA ASP A 34 4.34 -2.64 8.81
C ASP A 34 4.72 -3.83 9.68
N VAL A 35 3.82 -4.30 10.55
CA VAL A 35 4.00 -5.49 11.40
C VAL A 35 3.08 -6.65 10.97
N MET A 36 2.47 -6.56 9.79
CA MET A 36 1.64 -7.62 9.22
C MET A 36 2.39 -8.40 8.14
N THR A 37 2.72 -9.65 8.41
CA THR A 37 3.43 -10.51 7.44
C THR A 37 2.61 -10.75 6.18
N ALA A 38 3.26 -11.20 5.11
CA ALA A 38 2.58 -11.80 3.97
C ALA A 38 1.75 -13.02 4.41
N GLY A 39 0.77 -13.35 3.57
CA GLY A 39 -0.07 -14.53 3.68
C GLY A 39 -0.64 -14.86 2.31
N ASP A 40 -1.42 -15.93 2.23
CA ASP A 40 -2.07 -16.40 1.02
C ASP A 40 -3.46 -16.98 1.37
N ASN A 41 -4.04 -17.76 0.45
CA ASN A 41 -5.36 -18.36 0.65
C ASN A 41 -5.41 -19.38 1.79
N GLU A 42 -4.30 -20.05 2.09
CA GLU A 42 -4.20 -21.10 3.11
C GLU A 42 -3.48 -20.58 4.38
N THR A 43 -2.62 -19.59 4.23
CA THR A 43 -1.78 -19.03 5.28
C THR A 43 -2.24 -17.62 5.66
N LYS A 44 -2.77 -17.46 6.88
CA LYS A 44 -3.15 -16.15 7.40
C LYS A 44 -1.93 -15.25 7.59
N ARG A 45 -2.09 -13.96 7.31
CA ARG A 45 -1.16 -12.91 7.75
C ARG A 45 -1.03 -12.96 9.27
N ARG A 46 0.19 -12.75 9.78
CA ARG A 46 0.47 -12.66 11.22
C ARG A 46 0.74 -11.21 11.60
N ILE A 47 0.32 -10.84 12.81
CA ILE A 47 0.70 -9.57 13.44
C ILE A 47 1.86 -9.88 14.37
N THR A 48 3.01 -9.28 14.14
CA THR A 48 4.21 -9.46 14.97
C THR A 48 4.35 -8.33 16.00
N ASP A 49 5.08 -8.60 17.09
CA ASP A 49 5.51 -7.55 18.01
C ASP A 49 6.69 -6.80 17.40
N GLY A 50 6.38 -5.73 16.66
CA GLY A 50 7.35 -5.01 15.85
C GLY A 50 7.79 -5.76 14.59
N VAL A 51 8.81 -5.22 13.92
CA VAL A 51 9.37 -5.80 12.69
C VAL A 51 10.45 -6.82 13.05
N GLN A 52 10.31 -8.04 12.54
CA GLN A 52 11.20 -9.16 12.84
C GLN A 52 12.07 -9.51 11.63
N SER A 53 13.35 -9.76 11.85
CA SER A 53 14.28 -10.16 10.79
C SER A 53 13.89 -11.53 10.22
N GLY A 54 13.90 -11.64 8.89
CA GLY A 54 13.58 -12.88 8.18
C GLY A 54 12.09 -13.09 7.87
N GLU A 55 11.22 -12.19 8.36
CA GLU A 55 9.81 -12.15 7.97
C GLU A 55 9.60 -11.31 6.70
N ASN A 56 8.56 -11.64 5.94
CA ASN A 56 8.16 -10.87 4.76
C ASN A 56 7.01 -9.93 5.10
N TYR A 57 7.25 -8.62 5.02
CA TYR A 57 6.26 -7.56 5.22
C TYR A 57 5.98 -6.86 3.89
N PRO A 58 4.96 -7.26 3.11
CA PRO A 58 4.77 -6.79 1.74
C PRO A 58 4.50 -5.28 1.66
N ASN A 59 4.02 -4.68 2.75
CA ASN A 59 3.73 -3.24 2.83
C ASN A 59 5.00 -2.37 2.92
N HIS A 60 6.16 -2.96 3.21
CA HIS A 60 7.42 -2.21 3.34
C HIS A 60 7.87 -1.60 2.02
N ASP A 61 7.77 -2.37 0.94
CA ASP A 61 8.11 -1.96 -0.42
C ASP A 61 6.85 -1.68 -1.27
N ALA A 62 5.75 -2.40 -1.03
CA ALA A 62 4.50 -2.31 -1.78
C ALA A 62 4.73 -2.35 -3.31
N ILE A 63 4.31 -1.32 -4.06
CA ILE A 63 4.64 -1.15 -5.49
C ILE A 63 5.62 0.00 -5.74
N ASP A 64 6.20 0.55 -4.67
CA ASP A 64 7.14 1.67 -4.68
C ASP A 64 6.58 2.98 -5.26
N TYR A 65 5.29 3.24 -5.08
CA TYR A 65 4.69 4.50 -5.53
C TYR A 65 5.33 5.73 -4.86
N TYR A 66 5.85 5.59 -3.64
CA TYR A 66 6.55 6.66 -2.93
C TYR A 66 7.69 7.28 -3.77
N HIS A 67 8.38 6.47 -4.59
CA HIS A 67 9.40 6.98 -5.52
C HIS A 67 8.89 7.17 -6.94
N ARG A 68 7.82 6.46 -7.34
CA ARG A 68 7.34 6.36 -8.74
C ARG A 68 6.06 7.14 -9.04
N TYR A 69 5.53 7.90 -8.08
CA TYR A 69 4.24 8.59 -8.23
C TYR A 69 4.21 9.55 -9.43
N HIS A 70 5.34 10.15 -9.78
CA HIS A 70 5.42 11.05 -10.92
C HIS A 70 5.15 10.37 -12.26
N GLU A 71 5.58 9.12 -12.42
CA GLU A 71 5.30 8.31 -13.61
C GLU A 71 3.90 7.70 -13.54
N ASP A 72 3.49 7.22 -12.37
CA ASP A 72 2.22 6.50 -12.20
C ASP A 72 1.00 7.42 -12.36
N ASP A 73 1.09 8.69 -11.92
CA ASP A 73 0.00 9.69 -12.08
C ASP A 73 -0.23 10.12 -13.54
N GLN A 74 0.65 9.73 -14.47
CA GLN A 74 0.54 10.05 -15.90
C GLN A 74 -0.22 9.00 -16.72
N LEU A 75 -0.56 7.85 -16.12
CA LEU A 75 -1.25 6.73 -16.77
C LEU A 75 -2.78 6.91 -16.77
#